data_AF-A0A562JDZ6-F1
#
_entry.id   AF-A0A562JDZ6-F1
#
_cell.length_a   1.000
_cell.length_b   1.000
_cell.length_c   1.000
_cell.angle_alpha   90.00
_cell.angle_beta   90.00
_cell.angle_gamma   90.00
#
_symmetry.space_group_name_H-M   'P 1'
#
loop_
_entity.id
_entity.type
_entity.pdbx_description
1 polymer ?
#
loop_
_entity_poly.entity_id
_entity_poly.type
_entity_poly.pdbx_seq_one_letter_code
_entity_poly.pdbx_strand_id
1 'polypeptide(L)'
;MAKEFLSENNIHYVERDIGADPEARKEMMRRKVTGVPTFLIGDDVVVGLDQQKILDLVDHRVKACSVCGTKMRVPTDKGKAVLKCPNCKNQIE
;
A
#
# COMPACT_ATOMS: atom_id res chain seq x y z
N MET A 1 10.76 2.84 11.86
CA MET A 1 9.35 2.99 12.30
C MET A 1 8.36 2.90 11.14
N ALA A 2 8.39 3.80 10.15
CA ALA A 2 7.45 3.75 9.03
C ALA A 2 7.57 2.50 8.15
N LYS A 3 8.80 2.22 7.69
CA LYS A 3 9.11 1.09 6.81
C LYS A 3 8.81 -0.26 7.48
N GLU A 4 9.11 -0.36 8.77
CA GLU A 4 8.82 -1.52 9.60
C GLU A 4 7.32 -1.76 9.71
N PHE A 5 6.53 -0.72 10.00
CA PHE A 5 5.08 -0.83 10.07
C PHE A 5 4.45 -1.33 8.76
N LEU A 6 4.90 -0.82 7.62
CA LEU A 6 4.45 -1.29 6.30
C LEU A 6 4.86 -2.75 6.05
N SER A 7 6.09 -3.12 6.42
CA SER A 7 6.62 -4.47 6.25
C SER A 7 5.92 -5.50 7.14
N GLU A 8 5.66 -5.17 8.41
CA GLU A 8 4.91 -6.02 9.35
C GLU A 8 3.46 -6.23 8.88
N ASN A 9 2.82 -5.18 8.36
CA ASN A 9 1.46 -5.27 7.84
C ASN A 9 1.34 -5.98 6.48
N ASN A 10 2.46 -6.45 5.90
CA ASN A 10 2.53 -7.04 4.57
C ASN A 10 1.96 -6.10 3.50
N ILE A 11 2.25 -4.80 3.64
CA ILE A 11 1.85 -3.77 2.69
C ILE A 11 3.01 -3.58 1.72
N HIS A 12 2.75 -3.75 0.43
CA HIS A 12 3.75 -3.48 -0.58
C HIS A 12 3.90 -1.97 -0.76
N TYR A 13 5.12 -1.46 -0.53
CA TYR A 13 5.45 -0.06 -0.73
C TYR A 13 6.64 0.07 -1.68
N VAL A 14 6.70 1.21 -2.37
CA VAL A 14 7.84 1.58 -3.21
C VAL A 14 8.46 2.82 -2.60
N GLU A 15 9.74 2.73 -2.30
CA GLU A 15 10.50 3.88 -1.82
C GLU A 15 10.87 4.77 -3.00
N ARG A 16 10.48 6.05 -2.92
CA ARG A 16 10.91 7.08 -3.86
C ARG A 16 11.61 8.19 -3.10
N ASP A 17 12.82 8.50 -3.52
CA ASP A 17 13.61 9.58 -2.93
C ASP A 17 13.34 10.88 -3.67
N ILE A 18 12.90 11.91 -2.96
CA ILE A 18 12.53 13.22 -3.55
C ILE A 18 13.75 14.08 -3.90
N GLY A 19 14.92 13.74 -3.38
CA GLY A 19 16.20 14.40 -3.70
C GLY A 19 16.78 13.85 -5.00
N ALA A 20 16.63 12.54 -5.24
CA ALA A 20 17.09 11.86 -6.45
C ALA A 20 16.06 11.88 -7.58
N ASP A 21 14.76 11.85 -7.26
CA ASP A 21 13.68 11.72 -8.24
C ASP A 21 12.88 13.03 -8.41
N PRO A 22 13.03 13.74 -9.55
CA PRO A 22 12.34 14.99 -9.79
C PRO A 22 10.82 14.82 -10.01
N GLU A 23 10.33 13.62 -10.33
CA GLU A 23 8.89 13.37 -10.46
C GLU A 23 8.22 13.30 -9.10
N ALA A 24 8.83 12.60 -8.13
CA ALA A 24 8.37 12.58 -6.74
C ALA A 24 8.31 13.99 -6.15
N ARG A 25 9.31 14.83 -6.45
CA ARG A 25 9.31 16.25 -6.04
C ARG A 25 8.17 17.05 -6.69
N LYS A 26 7.89 16.83 -7.98
CA LYS A 26 6.74 17.45 -8.68
C LYS A 26 5.42 17.01 -8.08
N GLU A 27 5.29 15.74 -7.70
CA GLU A 27 4.09 15.21 -7.07
C GLU A 27 3.85 15.82 -5.69
N MET A 28 4.88 15.97 -4.85
CA MET A 28 4.77 16.71 -3.59
C MET A 28 4.31 18.16 -3.80
N MET A 29 4.86 18.85 -4.80
CA MET A 29 4.45 20.22 -5.11
C MET A 29 3.01 20.30 -5.63
N ARG A 30 2.60 19.38 -6.52
CA ARG A 30 1.20 19.33 -7.00
C ARG A 30 0.22 19.13 -5.85
N ARG A 31 0.58 18.27 -4.90
CA ARG A 31 -0.27 17.92 -3.75
C ARG A 31 -0.09 18.89 -2.57
N LYS A 32 0.70 19.96 -2.73
CA LYS A 32 1.03 20.97 -1.70
C LYS A 32 1.54 20.37 -0.39
N VAL A 33 2.28 19.27 -0.50
CA VAL A 33 2.87 18.58 0.64
C VAL A 33 4.29 19.06 0.85
N THR A 34 4.60 19.47 2.08
CA THR A 34 5.92 20.02 2.46
C THR A 34 6.60 19.20 3.55
N GLY A 35 5.92 18.21 4.13
CA GLY A 35 6.44 17.36 5.20
C GLY A 35 6.97 16.02 4.69
N VAL A 36 8.12 15.59 5.20
CA VAL A 36 8.59 14.21 5.09
C VAL A 36 8.51 13.55 6.47
N PRO A 37 8.16 12.25 6.58
CA PRO A 37 7.83 11.31 5.51
C PRO A 37 6.43 11.53 4.92
N THR A 38 6.27 11.28 3.62
CA THR A 38 4.98 11.28 2.93
C THR A 38 4.72 9.89 2.35
N PHE A 39 3.50 9.37 2.53
CA PHE A 39 3.04 8.11 1.95
C PHE A 39 2.00 8.39 0.89
N LEU A 40 2.20 7.81 -0.30
CA LEU A 40 1.22 7.83 -1.38
C LEU A 40 0.57 6.45 -1.46
N ILE A 41 -0.74 6.39 -1.23
CA ILE A 41 -1.52 5.16 -1.22
C ILE A 41 -2.61 5.32 -2.28
N GLY A 42 -2.37 4.79 -3.49
CA GLY A 42 -3.26 5.03 -4.63
C GLY A 42 -3.31 6.52 -4.99
N ASP A 43 -4.49 7.12 -4.88
CA ASP A 43 -4.72 8.56 -5.09
C ASP A 43 -4.60 9.38 -3.81
N ASP A 44 -4.58 8.75 -2.64
CA ASP A 44 -4.50 9.43 -1.34
C ASP A 44 -3.06 9.73 -0.92
N VAL A 45 -2.92 10.82 -0.16
CA VAL A 45 -1.63 11.25 0.42
C VAL A 45 -1.74 11.36 1.92
N VAL A 46 -0.83 10.68 2.61
CA VAL A 46 -0.62 10.84 4.04
C VAL A 46 0.69 11.56 4.25
N VAL A 47 0.63 12.71 4.90
CA VAL A 47 1.80 13.48 5.31
C VAL A 47 2.08 13.16 6.77
N GLY A 48 3.25 12.62 7.08
CA GLY A 48 3.59 12.11 8.41
C GLY A 48 3.38 10.61 8.54
N LEU A 49 3.99 10.02 9.58
CA LEU A 49 3.81 8.60 9.93
C LEU A 49 2.51 8.42 10.74
N ASP A 50 1.37 8.56 10.07
CA ASP A 50 0.05 8.30 10.68
C ASP A 50 -0.37 6.85 10.47
N GLN A 51 0.02 5.97 11.41
CA GLN A 51 -0.31 4.55 11.35
C GLN A 51 -1.81 4.28 11.12
N GLN A 52 -2.68 5.04 11.80
CA GLN A 52 -4.13 4.89 11.65
C GLN A 52 -4.61 5.29 10.24
N LYS A 53 -4.15 6.43 9.71
CA LYS A 53 -4.51 6.84 8.34
C LYS A 53 -3.97 5.87 7.31
N ILE A 54 -2.75 5.36 7.49
CA ILE A 54 -2.16 4.37 6.58
C ILE A 54 -2.99 3.08 6.60
N LEU A 55 -3.42 2.61 7.78
CA LEU A 55 -4.29 1.43 7.89
C LEU A 55 -5.66 1.65 7.22
N ASP A 56 -6.24 2.83 7.39
CA ASP A 56 -7.55 3.21 6.84
C ASP A 56 -7.51 3.35 5.31
N LEU A 57 -6.44 3.96 4.79
CA LEU A 57 -6.26 4.19 3.35
C LEU A 57 -5.77 2.96 2.59
N VAL A 58 -5.12 2.02 3.26
CA VAL A 58 -4.68 0.76 2.64
C VAL A 58 -5.89 -0.16 2.52
N ASP A 59 -6.69 0.11 1.49
CA ASP A 59 -7.80 -0.72 1.07
C ASP A 59 -7.33 -2.07 0.51
N HIS A 60 -6.05 -2.41 0.48
CA HIS A 60 -5.61 -3.72 0.01
C HIS A 60 -4.39 -4.26 0.75
N ARG A 61 -4.50 -5.49 1.28
CA ARG A 61 -3.39 -6.18 1.93
C ARG A 61 -2.80 -7.22 0.98
N VAL A 62 -1.47 -7.35 0.99
CA VAL A 62 -0.84 -8.44 0.26
C VAL A 62 -0.97 -9.70 1.11
N LYS A 63 -1.89 -10.58 0.71
CA LYS A 63 -1.92 -11.96 1.24
C LYS A 63 -1.26 -12.90 0.24
N ALA A 64 -0.50 -13.85 0.77
CA ALA A 64 -0.02 -14.98 -0.01
C ALA A 64 -1.12 -16.04 -0.08
N CYS A 65 -1.43 -16.53 -1.28
CA CYS A 65 -2.31 -17.70 -1.41
C CYS A 65 -1.61 -18.94 -0.80
N SER A 66 -2.26 -19.62 0.13
CA SER A 66 -1.71 -20.79 0.84
C SER A 66 -1.33 -21.98 -0.05
N VAL A 67 -1.76 -21.98 -1.31
CA VAL A 67 -1.53 -23.10 -2.26
C VAL A 67 -0.45 -22.79 -3.29
N CYS A 68 -0.25 -21.52 -3.67
CA CYS A 68 0.68 -21.17 -4.75
C CYS A 68 1.67 -20.06 -4.41
N GLY A 69 1.61 -19.50 -3.20
CA GLY A 69 2.51 -18.44 -2.76
C GLY A 69 2.42 -17.15 -3.57
N THR A 70 1.44 -17.04 -4.49
CA THR A 70 1.28 -15.85 -5.32
C THR A 70 0.84 -14.68 -4.42
N LYS A 71 1.66 -13.63 -4.39
CA LYS A 71 1.40 -12.39 -3.66
C LYS A 71 0.32 -11.60 -4.42
N MET A 72 -0.89 -11.57 -3.89
CA MET A 72 -2.01 -10.89 -4.51
C MET A 72 -2.48 -9.73 -3.63
N ARG A 73 -2.91 -8.63 -4.27
CA ARG A 73 -3.60 -7.54 -3.57
C ARG A 73 -5.03 -7.96 -3.30
N VAL A 74 -5.36 -8.16 -2.03
CA VAL A 74 -6.72 -8.48 -1.58
C VAL A 74 -7.34 -7.20 -1.02
N PRO A 75 -8.46 -6.70 -1.56
CA PRO A 75 -9.11 -5.52 -1.05
C PRO A 75 -9.72 -5.78 0.33
N THR A 76 -9.57 -4.83 1.25
CA THR A 76 -9.96 -4.92 2.65
C THR A 76 -11.39 -4.42 2.87
N ASP A 77 -11.87 -3.43 2.09
CA ASP A 77 -13.11 -2.69 2.41
C ASP A 77 -14.42 -3.30 1.90
N LYS A 78 -14.41 -4.46 1.22
CA LYS A 78 -15.68 -5.13 0.88
C LYS A 78 -15.72 -6.55 1.39
N GLY A 79 -16.39 -6.70 2.53
CA GLY A 79 -16.69 -7.96 3.18
C GLY A 79 -16.95 -9.08 2.18
N LYS A 80 -16.14 -10.14 2.28
CA LYS A 80 -16.16 -11.32 1.40
C LYS A 80 -15.81 -10.98 -0.06
N ALA A 81 -14.64 -10.36 -0.29
CA ALA A 81 -14.03 -10.36 -1.61
C ALA A 81 -13.53 -11.77 -1.93
N VAL A 82 -14.42 -12.62 -2.44
CA VAL A 82 -14.11 -13.97 -2.93
C VAL A 82 -13.22 -13.85 -4.17
N LEU A 83 -11.92 -13.68 -3.95
CA LEU A 83 -10.93 -13.59 -5.01
C LEU A 83 -10.49 -15.01 -5.39
N LYS A 84 -10.83 -15.40 -6.61
CA LYS A 84 -10.25 -16.60 -7.22
C LYS A 84 -8.84 -16.28 -7.64
N CYS A 85 -7.86 -17.01 -7.12
CA CYS A 85 -6.49 -16.90 -7.62
C CYS A 85 -6.48 -17.22 -9.12
N PRO A 86 -6.00 -16.31 -10.00
CA PRO A 86 -5.95 -16.54 -11.45
C PRO A 86 -5.08 -17.75 -11.80
N ASN A 87 -4.16 -18.13 -10.92
CA ASN A 87 -3.26 -19.25 -11.12
C ASN A 87 -3.80 -20.60 -10.61
N CYS A 88 -4.76 -20.62 -9.67
CA CYS A 88 -5.13 -21.86 -8.97
C CYS A 88 -6.62 -22.11 -8.81
N LYS A 89 -7.48 -21.17 -9.23
CA LYS A 89 -8.94 -21.22 -9.06
C LYS A 89 -9.43 -21.42 -7.62
N ASN A 90 -8.54 -21.35 -6.64
CA ASN A 90 -8.89 -21.53 -5.24
C ASN A 90 -9.60 -20.27 -4.72
N GLN A 91 -10.70 -20.45 -3.99
CA GLN A 91 -11.42 -19.36 -3.35
C GLN A 91 -10.72 -19.02 -2.05
N ILE A 92 -10.37 -17.74 -1.89
CA ILE A 92 -9.92 -17.19 -0.62
C ILE A 92 -11.05 -16.31 -0.11
N GLU A 93 -11.49 -16.58 1.11
CA GLU A 93 -12.47 -15.80 1.87
C GLU A 93 -11.81 -14.72 2.73
#